data_AF-A0ABD5P0S0-F1
#
_entry.id   AF-A0ABD5P0S0-F1
#
_cell.length_a   1.000
_cell.length_b   1.000
_cell.length_c   1.000
_cell.angle_alpha   90.00
_cell.angle_beta   90.00
_cell.angle_gamma   90.00
#
_symmetry.space_group_name_H-M   'P 1'
#
loop_
_entity.id
_entity.type
_entity.pdbx_description
1 polymer ?
#
loop_
_entity_poly.entity_id
_entity_poly.type
_entity_poly.pdbx_seq_one_letter_code
_entity_poly.pdbx_strand_id
1 'polypeptide(L)'
;MGTKTIDIRDDVYERLQARKRADESLSDLVNRLLDETTVDWREGFGTLSEGEADELEKFVEDSRDQLGEGLSARQREALDELTDGETEDETA
;
A
#
# COMPACT_ATOMS: atom_id res chain seq x y z
N MET A 1 33.53 -4.78 12.18
CA MET A 1 32.37 -3.88 12.34
C MET A 1 32.11 -3.73 13.83
N GLY A 2 31.98 -2.50 14.34
CA GLY A 2 31.65 -2.30 15.75
C GLY A 2 30.16 -2.57 16.00
N THR A 3 29.82 -3.24 17.09
CA THR A 3 28.43 -3.36 17.54
C THR A 3 28.04 -2.09 18.30
N LYS A 4 26.84 -1.60 18.03
CA LYS A 4 26.21 -0.52 18.81
C LYS A 4 24.91 -1.08 19.38
N THR A 5 24.70 -0.89 20.68
CA THR A 5 23.44 -1.22 21.34
C THR A 5 22.51 -0.02 21.21
N ILE A 6 21.28 -0.27 20.77
CA ILE A 6 20.23 0.74 20.63
C ILE A 6 19.03 0.24 21.41
N ASP A 7 18.48 1.10 22.27
CA ASP A 7 17.23 0.82 22.95
C ASP A 7 16.06 1.09 22.01
N ILE A 8 15.15 0.13 21.92
CA ILE A 8 13.93 0.21 21.12
C ILE A 8 12.74 -0.13 22.00
N ARG A 9 11.59 0.44 21.65
CA ARG A 9 10.34 0.14 22.36
C ARG A 9 9.94 -1.31 22.05
N ASP A 10 9.39 -2.00 23.05
CA ASP A 10 9.01 -3.42 22.92
C ASP A 10 8.03 -3.66 21.76
N ASP A 11 7.07 -2.76 21.55
CA ASP A 11 6.12 -2.82 20.43
C ASP A 11 6.80 -2.71 19.06
N VAL A 12 7.91 -1.98 18.97
CA VAL A 12 8.73 -1.88 17.77
C VAL A 12 9.54 -3.14 17.57
N TYR A 13 10.12 -3.70 18.64
CA TYR A 13 10.86 -4.96 18.57
C TYR A 13 10.00 -6.12 18.06
N GLU A 14 8.78 -6.28 18.58
CA GLU A 14 7.84 -7.32 18.15
C GLU A 14 7.48 -7.17 16.66
N ARG A 15 7.24 -5.93 16.20
CA ARG A 15 6.94 -5.64 14.79
C ARG A 15 8.11 -5.93 13.86
N LEU A 16 9.34 -5.72 14.31
CA LEU A 16 10.55 -6.10 13.58
C LEU A 16 10.67 -7.62 13.53
N GLN A 17 10.46 -8.30 14.66
CA GLN A 17 10.55 -9.76 14.74
C GLN A 17 9.50 -10.46 13.87
N ALA A 18 8.28 -9.94 13.78
CA ALA A 18 7.23 -10.46 12.89
C ALA A 18 7.56 -10.32 11.40
N ARG A 19 8.42 -9.36 11.02
CA ARG A 19 8.87 -9.11 9.64
C ARG A 19 10.17 -9.84 9.28
N LYS A 20 10.85 -10.41 10.27
CA LYS A 20 12.13 -11.09 10.12
C LYS A 20 11.94 -12.42 9.38
N ARG A 21 12.77 -12.69 8.37
CA ARG A 21 12.80 -13.99 7.68
C ARG A 21 13.57 -15.04 8.49
N ALA A 22 13.32 -16.33 8.22
CA ALA A 22 13.90 -17.45 8.99
C ALA A 22 15.44 -17.45 8.99
N ASP A 23 16.06 -17.07 7.87
CA ASP A 23 17.52 -17.08 7.67
C ASP A 23 18.19 -15.71 7.84
N GLU A 24 17.46 -14.70 8.34
CA GLU A 24 17.93 -13.30 8.43
C GLU A 24 18.37 -12.97 9.87
N SER A 25 19.38 -12.11 10.09
CA SER A 25 19.64 -11.53 11.42
C SER A 25 18.84 -10.23 11.63
N LEU A 26 18.72 -9.75 12.88
CA LEU A 26 18.04 -8.47 13.14
C LEU A 26 18.76 -7.31 12.41
N SER A 27 20.09 -7.35 12.34
CA SER A 27 20.89 -6.37 11.62
C SER A 27 20.62 -6.42 10.11
N ASP A 28 20.43 -7.61 9.54
CA ASP A 28 20.13 -7.78 8.11
C ASP A 28 18.73 -7.25 7.79
N LEU A 29 17.74 -7.50 8.68
CA LEU A 29 16.40 -6.92 8.57
C LEU A 29 16.47 -5.39 8.56
N VAL A 30 17.22 -4.79 9.49
CA VAL A 30 17.33 -3.33 9.58
C VAL A 30 18.00 -2.77 8.32
N ASN A 31 19.09 -3.39 7.84
CA ASN A 31 19.74 -2.98 6.60
C ASN A 31 18.79 -3.07 5.41
N ARG A 32 18.06 -4.19 5.27
CA ARG A 32 17.10 -4.37 4.18
C ARG A 32 15.97 -3.34 4.23
N LEU A 33 15.43 -3.06 5.41
CA LEU A 33 14.39 -2.02 5.57
C LEU A 33 14.93 -0.65 5.20
N LEU A 34 16.17 -0.33 5.59
CA LEU A 34 16.82 0.92 5.23
C LEU A 34 17.06 1.00 3.72
N ASP A 35 17.59 -0.04 3.10
CA ASP A 35 17.84 -0.14 1.66
C ASP A 35 16.53 -0.02 0.84
N GLU A 36 15.45 -0.68 1.28
CA GLU A 36 14.10 -0.59 0.67
C GLU A 36 13.50 0.82 0.82
N THR A 37 13.82 1.55 1.90
CA THR A 37 13.38 2.95 2.08
C THR A 37 14.26 4.00 1.40
N THR A 38 15.45 3.62 0.93
CA THR A 38 16.40 4.54 0.27
C THR A 38 16.24 4.64 -1.24
N VAL A 39 15.15 4.12 -1.82
CA VAL A 39 14.75 4.63 -3.15
C VAL A 39 14.31 6.07 -2.91
N ASP A 40 15.26 7.01 -2.94
CA ASP A 40 14.97 8.42 -2.96
C ASP A 40 14.17 8.63 -4.24
N TRP A 41 12.86 8.73 -4.11
CA TRP A 41 11.97 8.94 -5.25
C TRP A 41 12.39 10.18 -6.06
N ARG A 42 13.18 11.09 -5.48
CA ARG A 42 13.82 12.22 -6.17
C ARG A 42 14.96 11.81 -7.11
N GLU A 43 15.67 10.70 -6.88
CA GLU A 43 16.62 10.16 -7.86
C GLU A 43 15.90 9.67 -9.13
N GLY A 44 14.63 9.28 -9.03
CA GLY A 44 13.80 8.92 -10.18
C GLY A 44 13.21 10.13 -10.93
N PHE A 45 13.38 11.36 -10.44
CA PHE A 45 12.84 12.55 -11.11
C PHE A 45 13.67 12.89 -12.34
N GLY A 46 13.03 12.84 -13.52
CA GLY A 46 13.67 13.17 -14.80
C GLY A 46 14.45 12.02 -15.45
N THR A 47 14.32 10.79 -14.95
CA THR A 47 14.93 9.60 -15.57
C THR A 47 14.08 8.99 -16.68
N LEU A 48 12.77 9.25 -16.67
CA LEU A 48 11.86 8.80 -17.72
C LEU A 48 11.97 9.74 -18.94
N SER A 49 12.06 9.16 -20.13
CA SER A 49 11.85 9.91 -21.37
C SER A 49 10.39 10.39 -21.46
N GLU A 50 10.13 11.37 -22.33
CA GLU A 50 8.77 11.89 -22.55
C GLU A 50 7.77 10.77 -22.90
N GLY A 51 8.19 9.81 -23.74
CA GLY A 51 7.32 8.68 -24.09
C GLY A 51 7.05 7.71 -22.94
N GLU A 52 8.04 7.43 -22.10
CA GLU A 52 7.86 6.57 -20.90
C GLU A 52 7.00 7.27 -19.84
N ALA A 53 7.12 8.60 -19.73
CA ALA A 53 6.26 9.40 -18.85
C ALA A 53 4.81 9.40 -19.34
N ASP A 54 4.57 9.59 -20.64
CA ASP A 54 3.23 9.55 -21.24
C ASP A 54 2.57 8.17 -21.07
N GLU A 55 3.34 7.09 -21.20
CA GLU A 55 2.85 5.72 -21.01
C GLU A 55 2.47 5.46 -19.55
N LEU A 56 3.30 5.92 -18.61
CA LEU A 56 3.01 5.83 -17.18
C LEU A 56 1.77 6.66 -16.82
N GLU A 57 1.61 7.85 -17.39
CA GLU A 57 0.45 8.71 -17.16
C GLU A 57 -0.84 8.00 -17.57
N LYS A 58 -0.88 7.41 -18.78
CA LYS A 58 -2.03 6.64 -19.27
C LYS A 58 -2.35 5.45 -18.37
N PHE A 59 -1.33 4.69 -17.95
CA PHE A 59 -1.55 3.55 -17.07
C PHE A 59 -2.16 3.96 -15.72
N VAL A 60 -1.72 5.09 -15.16
CA VAL A 60 -2.26 5.62 -13.91
C VAL A 60 -3.69 6.12 -14.09
N GLU A 61 -3.99 6.77 -15.21
CA GLU A 61 -5.35 7.23 -15.55
C GLU A 61 -6.31 6.03 -15.68
N ASP A 62 -5.96 5.03 -16.48
CA ASP A 62 -6.74 3.80 -16.67
C ASP A 62 -6.99 3.08 -15.33
N SER A 63 -5.96 3.01 -14.48
CA SER A 63 -6.07 2.38 -13.16
C SER A 63 -7.04 3.13 -12.24
N ARG A 64 -7.04 4.46 -12.27
CA ARG A 64 -7.94 5.29 -11.46
C ARG A 64 -9.37 5.18 -11.93
N ASP A 65 -9.60 5.20 -13.25
CA ASP A 65 -10.94 5.06 -13.83
C ASP A 65 -11.54 3.71 -13.45
N GLN A 66 -10.77 2.63 -13.62
CA GLN A 66 -11.22 1.28 -13.31
C GLN A 66 -11.52 1.10 -11.80
N LEU A 67 -10.72 1.72 -10.94
CA LEU A 67 -11.00 1.76 -9.50
C LEU A 67 -12.28 2.56 -9.21
N GLY A 68 -12.44 3.72 -9.82
CA GLY A 68 -13.61 4.59 -9.65
C GLY A 68 -14.90 3.93 -10.10
N GLU A 69 -14.90 3.27 -11.25
CA GLU A 69 -16.02 2.48 -11.76
C GLU A 69 -16.37 1.34 -10.81
N GLY A 70 -15.36 0.58 -10.36
CA GLY A 70 -15.55 -0.53 -9.44
C GLY A 70 -16.10 -0.09 -8.07
N LEU A 71 -15.64 1.04 -7.54
CA LEU A 71 -16.17 1.60 -6.28
C LEU A 71 -17.60 2.10 -6.47
N SER A 72 -17.87 2.80 -7.57
CA SER A 72 -19.21 3.31 -7.89
C SER A 72 -20.23 2.19 -8.10
N ALA A 73 -19.81 1.07 -8.70
CA ALA A 73 -20.64 -0.11 -8.89
C ALA A 73 -21.02 -0.74 -7.54
N ARG A 74 -20.04 -0.96 -6.66
CA ARG A 74 -20.27 -1.51 -5.31
C ARG A 74 -21.13 -0.58 -4.44
N GLN A 75 -20.93 0.73 -4.56
CA GLN A 75 -21.75 1.70 -3.86
C GLN A 75 -23.21 1.63 -4.33
N ARG A 76 -23.45 1.51 -5.64
CA ARG A 76 -24.80 1.35 -6.19
C ARG A 76 -25.45 0.06 -5.72
N GLU A 77 -24.73 -1.06 -5.77
CA GLU A 77 -25.21 -2.35 -5.29
C GLU A 77 -25.60 -2.30 -3.81
N ALA A 78 -24.77 -1.72 -2.95
CA ALA A 78 -25.06 -1.57 -1.53
C ALA A 78 -26.26 -0.65 -1.25
N LEU A 79 -26.49 0.37 -2.08
CA LEU A 79 -27.66 1.24 -1.96
C LEU A 79 -28.94 0.54 -2.41
N ASP A 80 -28.89 -0.22 -3.51
CA ASP A 80 -30.02 -1.03 -4.00
C ASP A 80 -30.45 -2.04 -2.92
N GLU A 81 -29.50 -2.77 -2.34
CA GLU A 81 -29.74 -3.75 -1.27
C GLU A 81 -30.40 -3.09 -0.04
N LEU A 82 -29.96 -1.87 0.32
CA LEU A 82 -30.55 -1.13 1.44
C LEU A 82 -32.00 -0.73 1.13
N THR A 83 -32.27 -0.25 -0.09
CA THR A 83 -33.61 0.18 -0.49
C THR A 83 -34.60 -0.97 -0.66
N ASP A 84 -34.16 -2.13 -1.16
CA ASP A 84 -35.00 -3.32 -1.26
C ASP A 84 -35.39 -3.87 0.13
N GLY A 85 -34.49 -3.76 1.11
CA GLY A 85 -34.75 -4.14 2.51
C GLY A 85 -35.74 -3.24 3.25
N GLU A 86 -35.83 -1.95 2.90
CA GLU A 86 -36.79 -1.02 3.50
C GLU A 86 -38.25 -1.29 3.06
N THR A 87 -38.46 -1.87 1.87
CA THR A 87 -39.80 -2.23 1.39
C THR A 87 -40.46 -3.42 2.09
N GLU A 88 -39.70 -4.28 2.75
CA GLU A 88 -40.23 -5.47 3.44
C GLU A 88 -40.72 -5.17 4.88
N ASP A 89 -40.24 -4.09 5.53
CA ASP A 89 -40.56 -3.77 6.93
C ASP A 89 -41.78 -2.82 7.09
N GLU A 90 -42.24 -2.15 6.02
CA GLU A 90 -43.44 -1.28 6.06
C GLU A 90 -44.79 -2.02 5.88
N THR A 91 -44.78 -3.37 5.76
CA THR A 91 -46.01 -4.16 5.56
C THR A 91 -46.46 -5.02 6.75
N ALA A 92 -45.91 -4.81 7.95
CA ALA A 92 -46.26 -5.54 9.18
C ALA A 92 -47.35 -4.86 10.03
#